data_AF-A0A0L0LGM4-F1
#
_entry.id   AF-A0A0L0LGM4-F1
#
_cell.length_a   1.000
_cell.length_b   1.000
_cell.length_c   1.000
_cell.angle_alpha   90.00
_cell.angle_beta   90.00
_cell.angle_gamma   90.00
#
_symmetry.space_group_name_H-M   'P 1'
#
loop_
_entity.id
_entity.type
_entity.pdbx_description
1 polymer ?
#
loop_
_entity_poly.entity_id
_entity_poly.type
_entity_poly.pdbx_seq_one_letter_code
_entity_poly.pdbx_strand_id
1 'polypeptide(L)'
;MKTYKDINEYIKAIPKEFSPKVKEMREISKKLVPRGVESIKYGMPTIELNGKNFIHFASMKGHLGFYPAPSGIKAVEEELKKKGISFSKGCIRFPYDKPLPVPLITKVIKFRLKEEKSK
;
A
#
# COMPACT_ATOMS: atom_id res chain seq x y z
N MET A 1 -8.47 -15.71 -11.31
CA MET A 1 -8.06 -14.38 -10.80
C MET A 1 -8.19 -13.37 -11.92
N LYS A 2 -8.66 -12.14 -11.66
CA LYS A 2 -8.65 -11.10 -12.68
C LYS A 2 -7.19 -10.69 -12.94
N THR A 3 -6.78 -10.75 -14.19
CA THR A 3 -5.46 -10.30 -14.64
C THR A 3 -5.59 -8.86 -15.12
N TYR A 4 -4.73 -7.98 -14.63
CA TYR A 4 -4.63 -6.59 -15.07
C TYR A 4 -3.27 -6.39 -15.70
N LYS A 5 -3.21 -5.69 -16.83
CA LYS A 5 -1.95 -5.35 -17.50
C LYS A 5 -1.09 -4.42 -16.66
N ASP A 6 -1.72 -3.45 -16.01
CA ASP A 6 -1.06 -2.43 -15.20
C ASP A 6 -2.02 -1.81 -14.16
N ILE A 7 -1.47 -0.94 -13.30
CA ILE A 7 -2.21 -0.30 -12.22
C ILE A 7 -3.33 0.62 -12.76
N ASN A 8 -3.20 1.22 -13.94
CA ASN A 8 -4.29 2.02 -14.52
C ASN A 8 -5.48 1.14 -14.90
N GLU A 9 -5.23 -0.03 -15.50
CA GLU A 9 -6.28 -0.99 -15.83
C GLU A 9 -6.96 -1.51 -14.56
N TYR A 10 -6.19 -1.79 -13.51
CA TYR A 10 -6.72 -2.11 -12.18
C TYR A 10 -7.66 -1.00 -11.66
N ILE A 11 -7.21 0.26 -11.71
CA ILE A 11 -7.97 1.42 -11.21
C ILE A 11 -9.26 1.64 -12.02
N LYS A 12 -9.28 1.30 -13.31
CA LYS A 12 -10.49 1.35 -14.16
C LYS A 12 -11.48 0.23 -13.82
N ALA A 13 -11.00 -0.91 -13.33
CA ALA A 13 -11.81 -2.08 -13.05
C ALA A 13 -12.46 -2.11 -11.65
N ILE A 14 -11.97 -1.29 -10.72
CA ILE A 14 -12.56 -1.14 -9.37
C ILE A 14 -13.71 -0.11 -9.38
N PRO A 15 -14.63 -0.17 -8.39
CA PRO A 15 -15.68 0.84 -8.23
C PRO A 15 -15.11 2.27 -8.22
N LYS A 16 -15.81 3.18 -8.92
CA LYS A 16 -15.37 4.57 -9.09
C LYS A 16 -15.21 5.30 -7.75
N GLU A 17 -16.02 4.96 -6.74
CA GLU A 17 -15.93 5.47 -5.37
C GLU A 17 -14.61 5.12 -4.67
N PHE A 18 -13.97 4.00 -4.99
CA PHE A 18 -12.72 3.54 -4.37
C PHE A 18 -11.47 4.00 -5.13
N SER A 19 -11.64 4.34 -6.41
CA SER A 19 -10.59 4.78 -7.33
C SER A 19 -9.76 5.95 -6.78
N PRO A 20 -10.34 7.04 -6.21
CA PRO A 20 -9.56 8.16 -5.67
C PRO A 20 -8.54 7.74 -4.62
N LYS A 21 -8.95 6.90 -3.66
CA LYS A 21 -8.08 6.49 -2.56
C LYS A 21 -6.97 5.53 -3.01
N VAL A 22 -7.24 4.68 -4.00
CA VAL A 22 -6.20 3.85 -4.63
C VAL A 22 -5.19 4.71 -5.39
N LYS A 23 -5.66 5.74 -6.12
CA LYS A 23 -4.79 6.71 -6.80
C LYS A 23 -3.92 7.48 -5.81
N GLU A 24 -4.50 7.95 -4.70
CA GLU A 24 -3.77 8.66 -3.66
C GLU A 24 -2.65 7.80 -3.05
N MET A 25 -2.95 6.53 -2.70
CA MET A 25 -1.94 5.59 -2.20
C MET A 25 -0.83 5.34 -3.23
N ARG A 26 -1.19 5.19 -4.52
CA ARG A 26 -0.23 5.05 -5.62
C ARG A 26 0.69 6.26 -5.70
N GLU A 27 0.13 7.48 -5.68
CA GLU A 27 0.91 8.71 -5.75
C GLU A 27 1.88 8.87 -4.57
N ILE A 28 1.41 8.62 -3.34
CA ILE A 28 2.25 8.63 -2.14
C ILE A 28 3.41 7.62 -2.30
N SER A 29 3.09 6.41 -2.77
CA SER A 29 4.08 5.36 -2.97
C SER A 29 5.14 5.74 -4.00
N LYS A 30 4.74 6.30 -5.16
CA LYS A 30 5.67 6.77 -6.20
C LYS A 30 6.55 7.91 -5.71
N LYS A 31 5.99 8.86 -4.96
CA LYS A 31 6.75 9.99 -4.40
C LYS A 31 7.82 9.53 -3.42
N LEU A 32 7.51 8.53 -2.59
CA LEU A 32 8.43 8.02 -1.56
C LEU A 32 9.43 6.99 -2.11
N VAL A 33 9.05 6.26 -3.16
CA VAL A 33 9.87 5.23 -3.80
C VAL A 33 10.06 5.57 -5.28
N PRO A 34 10.80 6.64 -5.62
CA PRO A 34 10.94 7.10 -7.01
C PRO A 34 11.68 6.11 -7.92
N ARG A 35 12.48 5.20 -7.33
CA ARG A 35 13.13 4.09 -8.04
C ARG A 35 12.24 2.84 -8.14
N GLY A 36 11.03 2.90 -7.59
CA GLY A 36 10.09 1.79 -7.57
C GLY A 36 9.44 1.62 -8.93
N VAL A 37 9.31 0.37 -9.37
CA VAL A 37 8.63 0.00 -10.60
C VAL A 37 7.20 -0.43 -10.28
N GLU A 38 6.23 0.10 -11.01
CA GLU A 38 4.82 -0.24 -10.85
C GLU A 38 4.51 -1.55 -11.57
N SER A 39 3.86 -2.50 -10.89
CA SER A 39 3.43 -3.76 -11.48
C SER A 39 2.15 -4.30 -10.87
N ILE A 40 1.63 -5.38 -11.45
CA ILE A 40 0.52 -6.15 -10.91
C ILE A 40 1.04 -7.51 -10.48
N LYS A 41 0.94 -7.82 -9.18
CA LYS A 41 1.29 -9.13 -8.62
C LYS A 41 0.09 -9.65 -7.83
N TYR A 42 -0.25 -10.92 -8.01
CA TYR A 42 -1.40 -11.54 -7.35
C TYR A 42 -2.73 -10.78 -7.57
N GLY A 43 -2.86 -10.10 -8.71
CA GLY A 43 -4.03 -9.27 -9.03
C GLY A 43 -4.09 -7.92 -8.29
N MET A 44 -3.00 -7.49 -7.66
CA MET A 44 -2.91 -6.27 -6.86
C MET A 44 -1.84 -5.30 -7.39
N PRO A 45 -2.11 -3.99 -7.37
CA PRO A 45 -1.10 -2.95 -7.49
C PRO A 45 0.08 -3.19 -6.56
N THR A 46 1.27 -3.21 -7.14
CA THR A 46 2.53 -3.51 -6.47
C THR A 46 3.57 -2.48 -6.87
N ILE A 47 4.36 -2.04 -5.90
CA ILE A 47 5.61 -1.36 -6.17
C ILE A 47 6.73 -2.36 -5.93
N GLU A 48 7.53 -2.60 -6.97
CA GLU A 48 8.75 -3.38 -6.91
C GLU A 48 9.95 -2.45 -6.68
N LEU A 49 10.90 -2.89 -5.86
CA LEU A 49 12.17 -2.19 -5.63
C LEU A 49 13.31 -3.20 -5.76
N ASN A 50 14.33 -2.89 -6.55
CA ASN A 50 15.48 -3.78 -6.80
C ASN A 50 15.06 -5.19 -7.28
N GLY A 51 14.03 -5.28 -8.12
CA GLY A 51 13.51 -6.56 -8.65
C GLY A 51 12.72 -7.41 -7.63
N LYS A 52 12.40 -6.86 -6.45
CA LYS A 52 11.63 -7.55 -5.41
C LYS A 52 10.33 -6.81 -5.09
N ASN A 53 9.32 -7.55 -4.65
CA ASN A 53 8.06 -6.99 -4.18
C ASN A 53 8.31 -6.16 -2.90
N PHE A 54 8.07 -4.85 -2.97
CA PHE A 54 8.36 -3.95 -1.86
C PHE A 54 7.12 -3.66 -1.02
N ILE A 55 6.05 -3.18 -1.66
CA ILE A 55 4.73 -2.95 -1.05
C ILE A 55 3.62 -3.30 -2.04
N HIS A 56 2.47 -3.73 -1.52
CA HIS A 56 1.25 -3.90 -2.30
C HIS A 56 0.13 -3.05 -1.72
N PHE A 57 -0.84 -2.71 -2.56
CA PHE A 57 -2.08 -2.08 -2.13
C PHE A 57 -3.23 -2.54 -3.01
N ALA A 58 -4.39 -2.78 -2.41
CA ALA A 58 -5.54 -3.30 -3.14
C ALA A 58 -6.84 -2.75 -2.57
N SER A 59 -7.80 -2.52 -3.46
CA SER A 59 -9.19 -2.27 -3.13
C SER A 59 -9.85 -3.54 -2.62
N MET A 60 -10.38 -3.47 -1.40
CA MET A 60 -11.13 -4.51 -0.73
C MET A 60 -12.54 -4.00 -0.42
N LYS A 61 -13.48 -4.91 -0.07
CA LYS A 61 -14.83 -4.49 0.33
C LYS A 61 -14.75 -3.60 1.59
N GLY A 62 -15.13 -2.33 1.44
CA GLY A 62 -15.19 -1.34 2.52
C GLY A 62 -13.87 -0.69 2.95
N HIS A 63 -12.71 -1.11 2.41
CA HIS A 63 -11.41 -0.53 2.77
C HIS A 63 -10.36 -0.70 1.68
N LEU A 64 -9.34 0.16 1.71
CA LEU A 64 -8.07 -0.04 1.01
C LEU A 64 -7.15 -0.89 1.89
N GLY A 65 -6.74 -2.05 1.40
CA GLY A 65 -5.70 -2.87 2.01
C GLY A 65 -4.31 -2.39 1.62
N PHE A 66 -3.43 -2.18 2.60
CA PHE A 66 -2.02 -1.82 2.38
C PHE A 66 -1.11 -2.90 2.99
N TYR A 67 -0.17 -3.39 2.20
CA TYR A 67 0.64 -4.57 2.53
C TYR A 67 2.14 -4.21 2.50
N PRO A 68 2.69 -3.66 3.59
CA PRO A 68 4.08 -3.21 3.67
C PRO A 68 5.04 -4.27 4.22
N ALA A 69 4.72 -5.56 4.06
CA ALA A 69 5.35 -6.69 4.78
C ALA A 69 5.15 -6.65 6.33
N PRO A 70 5.29 -7.79 7.03
CA PRO A 70 5.08 -7.85 8.48
C PRO A 70 5.98 -6.92 9.29
N SER A 71 7.24 -6.73 8.85
CA SER A 71 8.18 -5.83 9.53
C SER A 71 7.75 -4.36 9.46
N GLY A 72 7.17 -3.93 8.32
CA GLY A 72 6.64 -2.58 8.15
C GLY A 72 5.47 -2.29 9.09
N ILE A 73 4.62 -3.29 9.36
CA ILE A 73 3.50 -3.16 10.30
C ILE A 73 4.01 -3.10 11.74
N LYS A 74 4.93 -4.00 12.11
CA LYS A 74 5.55 -4.01 13.45
C LYS A 74 6.17 -2.66 13.81
N ALA A 75 6.81 -2.00 12.85
CA ALA A 75 7.44 -0.69 13.04
C ALA A 75 6.46 0.45 13.41
N VAL A 76 5.16 0.27 13.15
CA VAL A 76 4.13 1.28 13.46
C VAL A 76 2.94 0.71 14.25
N GLU A 77 3.09 -0.49 14.81
CA GLU A 77 1.99 -1.22 15.44
C GLU A 77 1.35 -0.42 16.59
N GLU A 78 2.18 0.16 17.45
CA GLU A 78 1.72 0.99 18.57
C GLU A 78 0.96 2.23 18.09
N GLU A 79 1.38 2.83 16.97
CA GLU A 79 0.71 4.00 16.40
C GLU A 79 -0.62 3.62 15.74
N LEU A 80 -0.70 2.45 15.11
CA LEU A 80 -1.92 1.87 14.56
C LEU A 80 -2.96 1.64 15.67
N LYS A 81 -2.55 1.04 16.79
CA LYS A 81 -3.41 0.82 17.97
C LYS A 81 -3.93 2.14 18.53
N LYS A 82 -3.04 3.12 18.77
CA LYS A 82 -3.42 4.45 19.30
C LYS A 82 -4.41 5.19 18.41
N LYS A 83 -4.30 5.03 17.09
CA LYS A 83 -5.20 5.66 16.11
C LYS A 83 -6.47 4.85 15.83
N GLY A 84 -6.64 3.67 16.46
CA GLY A 84 -7.78 2.80 16.21
C GLY A 84 -7.86 2.28 14.77
N ILE A 85 -6.71 2.13 14.10
CA ILE A 85 -6.66 1.62 12.72
C ILE A 85 -6.61 0.10 12.76
N SER A 86 -7.48 -0.57 12.00
CA SER A 86 -7.48 -2.03 11.91
C SER A 86 -6.30 -2.54 11.08
N PHE A 87 -5.61 -3.56 11.58
CA PHE A 87 -4.51 -4.23 10.87
C PHE A 87 -4.48 -5.73 11.16
N SER A 88 -3.62 -6.45 10.45
CA SER A 88 -3.29 -7.86 10.65
C SER A 88 -1.77 -8.05 10.46
N LYS A 89 -1.28 -9.29 10.57
CA LYS A 89 0.16 -9.60 10.43
C LYS A 89 0.81 -9.11 9.12
N GLY A 90 0.02 -8.86 8.07
CA GLY A 90 0.55 -8.44 6.76
C GLY A 90 -0.25 -7.37 6.05
N CYS A 91 -1.32 -6.83 6.66
CA CYS A 91 -2.19 -5.85 6.02
C CYS A 91 -2.63 -4.76 7.01
N ILE A 92 -2.58 -3.51 6.60
CA ILE A 92 -3.22 -2.37 7.26
C ILE A 92 -4.48 -2.03 6.47
N ARG A 93 -5.61 -1.86 7.15
CA ARG A 93 -6.91 -1.58 6.52
C ARG A 93 -7.26 -0.10 6.69
N PHE A 94 -7.33 0.62 5.58
CA PHE A 94 -7.73 2.03 5.56
C PHE A 94 -9.18 2.16 5.06
N PRO A 95 -10.14 2.56 5.90
CA PRO A 95 -11.53 2.74 5.47
C PRO A 95 -11.66 3.75 4.33
N TYR A 96 -12.60 3.53 3.40
CA TYR A 96 -12.85 4.48 2.31
C TYR A 96 -13.47 5.81 2.79
N ASP A 97 -14.18 5.79 3.90
CA ASP A 97 -14.81 6.95 4.55
C ASP A 97 -13.81 7.93 5.20
N LYS A 98 -12.63 7.47 5.63
CA LYS A 98 -11.65 8.29 6.37
C LYS A 98 -10.44 8.69 5.53
N PRO A 99 -9.87 9.90 5.64
CA PRO A 99 -8.68 10.28 4.87
C PRO A 99 -7.51 9.30 5.10
N LEU A 100 -6.64 9.13 4.09
CA LEU A 100 -5.44 8.32 4.26
C LEU A 100 -4.51 9.00 5.28
N PRO A 101 -3.99 8.27 6.28
CA PRO A 101 -3.03 8.82 7.23
C PRO A 101 -1.64 8.89 6.58
N VAL A 102 -1.43 9.88 5.71
CA VAL A 102 -0.17 10.08 4.96
C VAL A 102 1.08 10.03 5.85
N PRO A 103 1.10 10.62 7.06
CA PRO A 103 2.28 10.53 7.93
C PRO A 103 2.62 9.09 8.34
N LEU A 104 1.60 8.27 8.60
CA LEU A 104 1.78 6.87 8.99
C LEU A 104 2.28 6.04 7.80
N ILE A 105 1.64 6.21 6.62
CA ILE A 105 2.06 5.53 5.38
C ILE A 105 3.52 5.88 5.06
N THR A 106 3.87 7.17 5.18
CA THR A 106 5.23 7.66 4.97
C THR A 106 6.23 7.00 5.92
N LYS A 107 5.90 6.91 7.21
CA LYS A 107 6.75 6.28 8.23
C LYS A 107 7.00 4.81 7.91
N VAL A 108 5.96 4.08 7.52
CA VAL A 108 6.06 2.66 7.12
C VAL A 108 6.96 2.49 5.89
N ILE A 109 6.72 3.26 4.83
CA ILE A 109 7.50 3.15 3.59
C ILE A 109 8.96 3.52 3.83
N LYS A 110 9.24 4.60 4.58
CA LYS A 110 10.61 4.99 4.94
C LYS A 110 11.31 3.91 5.78
N PHE A 111 10.61 3.27 6.72
CA PHE A 111 11.15 2.15 7.48
C PHE A 111 11.53 0.99 6.55
N ARG A 112 10.61 0.59 5.65
CA ARG A 112 10.85 -0.47 4.68
C ARG A 112 12.02 -0.17 3.73
N LEU A 113 12.15 1.09 3.30
CA LEU A 113 13.28 1.53 2.47
C LEU A 113 14.63 1.42 3.20
N LYS A 114 14.65 1.71 4.51
CA LYS A 114 15.86 1.51 5.33
C LYS A 114 16.19 0.02 5.46
N GLU A 115 15.18 -0.82 5.73
CA GLU A 115 15.37 -2.27 5.81
C GLU A 115 15.94 -2.86 4.51
N GLU A 116 15.45 -2.41 3.35
CA GLU A 116 15.94 -2.88 2.05
C GLU A 116 17.38 -2.43 1.75
N LYS A 117 17.82 -1.28 2.29
CA LYS A 117 19.20 -0.81 2.15
C LYS A 117 20.20 -1.50 3.08
N SER A 118 19.71 -2.08 4.18
CA SER A 118 20.53 -2.78 5.17
C SER A 118 20.68 -4.28 4.86
N LYS A 119 20.18 -4.73 3.71
CA LYS A 119 20.38 -6.08 3.16
C LYS A 119 21.37 -6.02 2.01
#